data_AF-A0A642H8U6-F1
#
_entry.id   AF-A0A642H8U6-F1
#
_cell.length_a   1.000
_cell.length_b   1.000
_cell.length_c   1.000
_cell.angle_alpha   90.00
_cell.angle_beta   90.00
_cell.angle_gamma   90.00
#
_symmetry.space_group_name_H-M   'P 1'
#
loop_
_entity.id
_entity.type
_entity.pdbx_description
1 polymer ?
#
loop_
_entity_poly.entity_id
_entity_poly.type
_entity_poly.pdbx_seq_one_letter_code
_entity_poly.pdbx_strand_id
1 'polypeptide(L)'
;RVAYRWDFGKDNLDLKEYGFTLLEDKKVEEYKLMLQYLRDSTVPYFLCDQYQNDKFYYIMLVFGLKHSKNLFYRKEDSKSFFFEKTTEGIHFEPLAFNEDFLTCIVFNEDFPNYEKVLPPEEYKKLEERLEDDNPCLIKFYFK
;
A
#
# COMPACT_ATOMS: atom_id res chain seq x y z
N ARG A 1 9.92 -12.75 -18.86
CA ARG A 1 10.20 -13.69 -17.75
C ARG A 1 9.66 -13.04 -16.48
N VAL A 2 8.79 -13.70 -15.72
CA VAL A 2 8.25 -13.16 -14.47
C VAL A 2 9.35 -13.21 -13.41
N ALA A 3 9.67 -12.08 -12.77
CA ALA A 3 10.74 -12.01 -11.77
C ALA A 3 10.35 -12.66 -10.43
N TYR A 4 9.08 -12.57 -10.04
CA TYR A 4 8.48 -13.21 -8.87
C TYR A 4 6.96 -13.24 -9.01
N ARG A 5 6.27 -14.07 -8.21
CA ARG A 5 4.81 -14.11 -8.11
C ARG A 5 4.43 -14.25 -6.63
N TRP A 6 3.45 -13.47 -6.19
CA TRP A 6 2.83 -13.67 -4.87
C TRP A 6 1.96 -14.92 -4.89
N ASP A 7 2.12 -15.76 -3.87
CA ASP A 7 1.31 -16.94 -3.66
C ASP A 7 0.55 -16.80 -2.33
N PHE A 8 -0.73 -16.47 -2.44
CA PHE A 8 -1.68 -16.39 -1.32
C PHE A 8 -2.42 -17.73 -1.10
N GLY A 9 -1.97 -18.82 -1.72
CA GLY A 9 -2.58 -20.14 -1.62
C GLY A 9 -4.02 -20.14 -2.14
N LYS A 10 -4.97 -20.52 -1.28
CA LYS A 10 -6.41 -20.55 -1.60
C LYS A 10 -6.99 -19.16 -1.88
N ASP A 11 -6.32 -18.11 -1.42
CA ASP A 11 -6.77 -16.72 -1.56
C ASP A 11 -6.18 -16.06 -2.82
N ASN A 12 -5.45 -16.80 -3.65
CA ASN A 12 -4.97 -16.32 -4.95
C ASN A 12 -6.13 -15.91 -5.86
N LEU A 13 -5.94 -14.81 -6.59
CA LEU A 13 -6.93 -14.32 -7.55
C LEU A 13 -6.50 -14.66 -8.98
N ASP A 14 -7.37 -15.38 -9.69
CA ASP A 14 -7.33 -15.47 -11.14
C ASP A 14 -8.47 -14.65 -11.74
N LEU A 15 -8.15 -13.47 -12.26
CA LEU A 15 -9.15 -12.56 -12.83
C LEU A 15 -9.91 -13.18 -14.01
N LYS A 16 -9.37 -14.20 -14.67
CA LYS A 16 -10.09 -14.89 -15.76
C LYS A 16 -11.31 -15.65 -15.25
N GLU A 17 -11.28 -16.16 -14.01
CA GLU A 17 -12.44 -16.80 -13.37
C GLU A 17 -13.58 -15.80 -13.13
N TYR A 18 -13.26 -14.51 -13.08
CA TYR A 18 -14.20 -13.40 -12.94
C TYR A 18 -14.56 -12.75 -14.29
N GLY A 19 -14.18 -13.37 -15.41
CA GLY A 19 -14.53 -12.90 -16.76
C GLY A 19 -13.63 -11.79 -17.32
N PHE A 20 -12.50 -11.50 -16.70
CA PHE A 20 -11.53 -10.55 -17.24
C PHE A 20 -10.74 -11.18 -18.40
N THR A 21 -10.60 -10.41 -19.48
CA THR A 21 -9.84 -10.77 -20.68
C THR A 21 -8.39 -10.31 -20.61
N LEU A 22 -8.10 -9.24 -19.85
CA LEU A 22 -6.78 -8.64 -19.69
C LEU A 22 -6.17 -8.14 -21.02
N LEU A 23 -7.03 -7.74 -21.95
CA LEU A 23 -6.65 -7.14 -23.22
C LEU A 23 -6.51 -5.62 -23.07
N GLU A 24 -5.52 -5.03 -23.72
CA GLU A 24 -5.24 -3.59 -23.57
C GLU A 24 -6.42 -2.70 -24.03
N ASP A 25 -7.16 -3.14 -25.05
CA ASP A 25 -8.35 -2.43 -25.56
C ASP A 25 -9.56 -2.51 -24.63
N LYS A 26 -9.53 -3.39 -23.61
CA LYS A 26 -10.58 -3.56 -22.60
C LYS A 26 -10.24 -2.97 -21.24
N LYS A 27 -9.04 -2.39 -21.10
CA LYS A 27 -8.49 -1.94 -19.82
C LYS A 27 -9.40 -0.96 -19.06
N VAL A 28 -10.06 -0.05 -19.78
CA VAL A 28 -10.94 0.95 -19.15
C VAL A 28 -12.24 0.31 -18.65
N GLU A 29 -12.86 -0.57 -19.43
CA GLU A 29 -14.05 -1.30 -19.00
C GLU A 29 -13.74 -2.27 -17.86
N GLU A 30 -12.64 -3.01 -17.96
CA GLU A 30 -12.19 -3.95 -16.93
C GLU A 30 -11.82 -3.23 -15.63
N TYR A 31 -11.21 -2.04 -15.71
CA TYR A 31 -10.97 -1.23 -14.51
C TYR A 31 -12.29 -0.84 -13.80
N LYS A 32 -13.30 -0.39 -14.56
CA LYS A 32 -14.63 -0.08 -13.99
C LYS A 32 -15.29 -1.31 -13.37
N LEU A 33 -15.19 -2.46 -14.05
CA LEU A 33 -15.72 -3.73 -13.55
C LEU A 33 -15.01 -4.15 -12.25
N MET A 34 -13.68 -4.02 -12.19
CA MET A 34 -12.91 -4.30 -10.98
C MET A 34 -13.36 -3.43 -9.81
N LEU A 35 -13.53 -2.12 -10.03
CA LEU A 35 -14.04 -1.22 -9.00
C LEU A 35 -15.42 -1.63 -8.49
N GLN A 36 -16.29 -2.11 -9.38
CA GLN A 36 -17.60 -2.65 -9.00
C GLN A 36 -17.45 -3.92 -8.16
N TYR A 37 -16.64 -4.89 -8.61
CA TYR A 37 -16.44 -6.17 -7.94
C TYR A 37 -15.77 -6.04 -6.57
N LEU A 38 -14.91 -5.04 -6.39
CA LEU A 38 -14.38 -4.71 -5.08
C LEU A 38 -15.49 -4.13 -4.19
N ARG A 39 -16.30 -3.20 -4.72
CA ARG A 39 -17.36 -2.53 -3.94
C ARG A 39 -18.44 -3.50 -3.46
N ASP A 40 -18.82 -4.47 -4.28
CA ASP A 40 -19.81 -5.50 -3.94
C ASP A 40 -19.21 -6.76 -3.31
N SER A 41 -17.89 -6.79 -3.10
CA SER A 41 -17.13 -7.90 -2.49
C SER A 41 -17.13 -9.20 -3.31
N THR A 42 -17.46 -9.16 -4.61
CA THR A 42 -17.24 -10.28 -5.54
C THR A 42 -15.76 -10.65 -5.63
N VAL A 43 -14.89 -9.64 -5.71
CA VAL A 43 -13.44 -9.79 -5.61
C VAL A 43 -13.00 -9.23 -4.25
N PRO A 44 -12.29 -10.02 -3.42
CA PRO A 44 -11.99 -9.61 -2.04
C PRO A 44 -10.96 -8.47 -1.95
N TYR A 45 -10.00 -8.43 -2.88
CA TYR A 45 -8.94 -7.44 -2.90
C TYR A 45 -8.35 -7.25 -4.29
N PHE A 46 -7.58 -6.19 -4.48
CA PHE A 46 -6.67 -6.08 -5.62
C PHE A 46 -5.28 -5.61 -5.18
N LEU A 47 -4.32 -5.81 -6.06
CA LEU A 47 -2.92 -5.42 -5.90
C LEU A 47 -2.78 -3.98 -6.41
N CYS A 48 -2.59 -3.01 -5.51
CA CYS A 48 -2.56 -1.58 -5.86
C CYS A 48 -1.13 -1.13 -6.20
N ASP A 49 -0.25 -1.12 -5.20
CA ASP A 49 1.12 -0.64 -5.33
C ASP A 49 2.10 -1.78 -5.09
N GLN A 50 3.10 -1.88 -5.96
CA GLN A 50 4.11 -2.94 -5.92
C GLN A 50 5.49 -2.34 -6.05
N TYR A 51 6.36 -2.64 -5.07
CA TYR A 51 7.73 -2.17 -5.04
C TYR A 51 8.69 -3.29 -4.67
N GLN A 52 9.96 -3.10 -5.00
CA GLN A 52 11.03 -3.99 -4.57
C GLN A 52 12.35 -3.22 -4.45
N ASN A 53 13.21 -3.68 -3.55
CA ASN A 53 14.61 -3.27 -3.44
C ASN A 53 15.46 -4.51 -3.12
N ASP A 54 16.74 -4.36 -2.79
CA ASP A 54 17.59 -5.53 -2.50
C ASP A 54 17.19 -6.28 -1.22
N LYS A 55 16.44 -5.65 -0.32
CA LYS A 55 16.06 -6.18 0.99
C LYS A 55 14.62 -6.73 1.05
N PHE A 56 13.69 -6.16 0.28
CA PHE A 56 12.26 -6.40 0.40
C PHE A 56 11.56 -6.54 -0.96
N TYR A 57 10.52 -7.38 -0.99
CA TYR A 57 9.38 -7.21 -1.89
C TYR A 57 8.25 -6.57 -1.10
N TYR A 58 7.53 -5.63 -1.70
CA TYR A 58 6.41 -4.95 -1.06
C TYR A 58 5.18 -4.96 -1.97
N ILE A 59 4.02 -5.15 -1.36
CA ILE A 59 2.73 -4.93 -2.02
C ILE A 59 1.69 -4.34 -1.09
N MET A 60 0.93 -3.37 -1.61
CA MET A 60 -0.29 -2.87 -0.99
C MET A 60 -1.51 -3.59 -1.58
N LEU A 61 -2.30 -4.21 -0.72
CA LEU A 61 -3.54 -4.91 -1.06
C LEU A 61 -4.72 -4.04 -0.61
N VAL A 62 -5.63 -3.69 -1.52
CA VAL A 62 -6.81 -2.88 -1.19
C VAL A 62 -8.04 -3.77 -1.15
N PHE A 63 -8.74 -3.74 -0.02
CA PHE A 63 -9.93 -4.56 0.26
C PHE A 63 -11.19 -3.70 0.20
N GLY A 64 -12.11 -4.07 -0.68
CA GLY A 64 -13.43 -3.43 -0.81
C GLY A 64 -13.43 -1.92 -1.04
N LEU A 65 -12.32 -1.35 -1.52
CA LEU A 65 -12.07 0.10 -1.60
C LEU A 65 -12.21 0.84 -0.25
N LYS A 66 -12.06 0.14 0.88
CA LYS A 66 -12.26 0.69 2.23
C LYS A 66 -11.00 0.76 3.07
N HIS A 67 -10.18 -0.28 3.01
CA HIS A 67 -8.94 -0.34 3.77
C HIS A 67 -7.87 -1.04 2.93
N SER A 68 -6.63 -0.60 3.13
CA SER A 68 -5.44 -1.19 2.53
C SER A 68 -4.69 -2.01 3.57
N LYS A 69 -4.00 -3.05 3.13
CA LYS A 69 -3.06 -3.82 3.95
C LYS A 69 -1.72 -3.88 3.25
N ASN A 70 -0.68 -3.76 4.06
CA ASN A 70 0.71 -3.79 3.67
C ASN A 70 1.24 -5.22 3.80
N LEU A 71 1.87 -5.73 2.74
CA LEU A 71 2.64 -6.96 2.78
C LEU A 71 4.09 -6.65 2.42
N PHE A 72 4.97 -6.79 3.40
CA PHE A 72 6.41 -6.77 3.20
C PHE A 72 6.94 -8.20 3.27
N TYR A 73 7.67 -8.64 2.26
CA TYR A 73 8.48 -9.84 2.31
C TYR A 73 9.94 -9.44 2.42
N ARG A 74 10.60 -9.79 3.53
CA ARG A 74 12.02 -9.57 3.74
C ARG A 74 12.81 -10.73 3.16
N LYS A 75 13.71 -10.42 2.23
CA LYS A 75 14.46 -11.42 1.45
C LYS A 75 15.52 -12.14 2.30
N GLU A 76 16.14 -11.44 3.24
CA GLU A 76 17.23 -11.96 4.07
C GLU A 76 16.84 -13.23 4.83
N ASP A 77 15.67 -13.23 5.47
CA ASP A 77 15.20 -14.33 6.30
C ASP A 77 13.88 -14.95 5.81
N SER A 78 13.46 -14.60 4.59
CA SER A 78 12.24 -15.11 3.95
C SER A 78 10.96 -14.89 4.77
N LYS A 79 10.92 -13.84 5.61
CA LYS A 79 9.75 -13.53 6.45
C LYS A 79 8.80 -12.55 5.79
N SER A 80 7.52 -12.79 6.00
CA SER A 80 6.45 -11.89 5.58
C SER A 80 5.85 -11.15 6.78
N PHE A 81 5.64 -9.84 6.62
CA PHE A 81 4.91 -8.98 7.54
C PHE A 81 3.65 -8.51 6.84
N PHE A 82 2.49 -8.88 7.39
CA PHE A 82 1.19 -8.50 6.85
C PHE A 82 0.39 -7.73 7.89
N PHE A 83 0.08 -6.46 7.61
CA PHE A 83 -0.55 -5.58 8.59
C PHE A 83 -1.35 -4.47 7.89
N GLU A 84 -2.36 -3.95 8.60
CA GLU A 84 -3.09 -2.75 8.15
C GLU A 84 -2.34 -1.49 8.57
N LYS A 85 -2.04 -1.37 9.87
CA LYS A 85 -1.35 -0.22 10.47
C LYS A 85 -0.12 -0.64 11.27
N THR A 86 0.79 0.30 11.52
CA THR A 86 1.87 0.10 12.49
C THR A 86 1.33 0.01 13.92
N THR A 87 2.20 -0.35 14.88
CA THR A 87 1.87 -0.36 16.31
C THR A 87 1.47 1.00 16.85
N GLU A 88 1.86 2.08 16.17
CA GLU A 88 1.55 3.47 16.49
C GLU A 88 0.28 3.95 15.78
N GLY A 89 -0.41 3.08 15.03
CA GLY A 89 -1.67 3.40 14.36
C GLY A 89 -1.51 4.05 12.98
N ILE A 90 -0.30 4.07 12.43
CA ILE A 90 0.01 4.72 11.15
C ILE A 90 -0.40 3.85 9.97
N HIS A 91 -1.13 4.44 9.03
CA HIS A 91 -1.41 3.87 7.69
C HIS A 91 -0.37 4.31 6.68
N PHE A 92 -0.11 3.46 5.69
CA PHE A 92 0.82 3.78 4.61
C PHE A 92 0.07 4.09 3.33
N GLU A 93 0.40 5.24 2.73
CA GLU A 93 0.03 5.60 1.35
C GLU A 93 1.32 5.76 0.54
N PRO A 94 1.86 4.65 -0.01
CA PRO A 94 3.15 4.63 -0.68
C PRO A 94 3.17 5.52 -1.93
N LEU A 95 4.24 6.31 -2.06
CA LEU A 95 4.49 7.10 -3.27
C LEU A 95 5.78 6.70 -3.99
N ALA A 96 6.81 6.33 -3.23
CA ALA A 96 8.10 5.93 -3.77
C ALA A 96 8.82 4.99 -2.81
N PHE A 97 9.62 4.08 -3.36
CA PHE A 97 10.33 3.05 -2.62
C PHE A 97 11.76 2.93 -3.15
N ASN A 98 12.76 2.95 -2.27
CA ASN A 98 14.18 2.78 -2.64
C ASN A 98 14.90 1.84 -1.67
N GLU A 99 16.23 1.80 -1.70
CA GLU A 99 17.04 0.89 -0.85
C GLU A 99 16.98 1.18 0.65
N ASP A 100 16.64 2.41 1.02
CA ASP A 100 16.77 2.92 2.39
C ASP A 100 15.40 3.16 3.04
N PHE A 101 14.42 3.66 2.28
CA PHE A 101 13.12 4.05 2.81
C PHE A 101 11.97 3.91 1.81
N LEU A 102 10.76 3.80 2.39
CA LEU A 102 9.49 4.04 1.73
C LEU A 102 9.06 5.49 2.01
N THR A 103 8.69 6.24 0.96
CA THR A 103 8.08 7.57 1.10
C THR A 103 6.58 7.42 1.01
N CYS A 104 5.86 7.91 2.00
CA CYS A 104 4.39 7.92 2.01
C CYS A 104 3.84 9.35 2.02
N ILE A 105 2.68 9.52 1.40
CA ILE A 105 1.82 10.68 1.65
C ILE A 105 1.19 10.51 3.02
N VAL A 106 1.01 11.63 3.74
CA VAL A 106 0.39 11.65 5.06
C VAL A 106 -0.79 12.60 5.07
N PHE A 107 -1.92 12.10 5.54
CA PHE A 107 -3.14 12.89 5.70
C PHE A 107 -3.16 13.58 7.06
N ASN A 108 -3.73 14.79 7.10
CA ASN A 108 -3.81 15.59 8.32
C ASN A 108 -4.52 14.85 9.47
N GLU A 109 -5.47 13.99 9.14
CA GLU A 109 -6.21 13.13 10.07
C GLU A 109 -5.30 12.19 10.90
N ASP A 110 -4.18 11.78 10.30
CA ASP A 110 -3.24 10.83 10.89
C ASP A 110 -2.11 11.52 11.66
N PHE A 111 -2.00 12.86 11.62
CA PHE A 111 -0.93 13.60 12.30
C PHE A 111 -0.75 13.20 13.77
N PRO A 112 -1.80 13.04 14.61
CA PRO A 112 -1.64 12.63 16.00
C PRO A 112 -0.87 11.32 16.20
N ASN A 113 -0.92 10.40 15.23
CA ASN A 113 -0.19 9.12 15.30
C ASN A 113 1.34 9.32 15.20
N TYR A 114 1.79 10.47 14.71
CA TYR A 114 3.21 10.76 14.50
C TYR A 114 3.91 11.39 15.70
N GLU A 115 3.17 11.83 16.73
CA GLU A 115 3.71 12.49 17.92
C GLU A 115 4.80 11.64 18.60
N LYS A 116 4.60 10.32 18.65
CA LYS A 116 5.50 9.39 19.33
C LYS A 116 6.62 8.84 18.45
N VAL A 117 6.56 9.04 17.13
CA VAL A 117 7.54 8.47 16.18
C VAL A 117 8.47 9.53 15.59
N LEU A 118 8.03 10.79 15.55
CA LEU A 118 8.85 11.90 15.07
C LEU A 118 9.56 12.61 16.22
N PRO A 119 10.75 13.19 15.96
CA PRO A 119 11.32 14.17 16.86
C PRO A 119 10.34 15.33 17.09
N PRO A 120 10.29 15.94 18.29
CA PRO A 120 9.37 17.03 18.59
C PRO A 120 9.42 18.19 17.59
N GLU A 121 10.64 18.53 17.13
CA GLU A 121 10.86 19.61 16.16
C GLU A 121 10.26 19.31 14.78
N GLU A 122 10.22 18.04 14.38
CA GLU A 122 9.60 17.60 13.13
C GLU A 122 8.09 17.45 13.29
N TYR A 123 7.62 16.96 14.44
CA TYR A 123 6.19 16.86 14.73
C TYR A 123 5.52 18.23 14.76
N LYS A 124 6.18 19.24 15.33
CA LYS A 124 5.68 20.63 15.33
C LYS A 124 5.40 21.16 13.92
N LYS A 125 6.20 20.75 12.91
CA LYS A 125 5.95 21.11 11.51
C LYS A 125 4.67 20.50 10.94
N LEU A 126 4.14 19.42 11.54
CA LEU A 126 2.83 18.86 11.19
C LEU A 126 1.70 19.67 11.84
N GLU A 127 1.87 20.06 13.11
CA GLU A 127 0.89 20.86 13.86
C GLU A 127 0.67 22.25 13.26
N GLU A 128 1.72 22.85 12.69
CA GLU A 128 1.68 24.19 12.11
C GLU A 128 1.10 24.23 10.68
N ARG A 129 0.71 23.08 10.12
CA ARG A 129 0.20 23.00 8.73
C ARG A 129 -1.22 23.51 8.60
N LEU A 130 -1.48 24.13 7.45
CA LEU A 130 -2.81 24.60 7.05
C LEU A 130 -3.43 23.65 6.02
N GLU A 131 -4.75 23.76 5.84
CA GLU A 131 -5.51 22.92 4.90
C GLU A 131 -5.02 23.06 3.45
N ASP A 132 -4.61 24.26 3.06
CA ASP A 132 -4.14 24.58 1.70
C ASP A 132 -2.66 24.24 1.45
N ASP A 133 -1.94 23.71 2.45
CA ASP A 133 -0.54 23.36 2.27
C ASP A 133 -0.37 22.13 1.36
N ASN A 134 0.71 22.12 0.57
CA ASN A 134 1.08 20.98 -0.26
C ASN A 134 1.14 19.67 0.54
N PRO A 135 0.76 18.50 -0.01
CA PRO A 135 0.77 17.22 0.70
C PRO A 135 2.05 16.96 1.49
N CYS A 136 1.89 16.49 2.72
CA CYS A 136 3.01 16.12 3.57
C CYS A 136 3.55 14.75 3.18
N LEU A 137 4.88 14.61 3.14
CA LEU A 137 5.56 13.35 2.87
C LEU A 137 6.41 12.95 4.07
N ILE A 138 6.31 11.68 4.48
CA ILE A 138 7.17 11.09 5.52
C ILE A 138 7.94 9.90 4.95
N LYS A 139 9.21 9.80 5.36
CA LYS A 139 10.10 8.69 5.01
C LYS A 139 10.13 7.65 6.13
N PHE A 140 9.77 6.43 5.79
CA PHE A 140 9.82 5.25 6.67
C PHE A 140 11.07 4.44 6.31
N TYR A 141 12.11 4.55 7.14
CA TYR A 141 13.37 3.85 6.91
C TYR A 141 13.26 2.37 7.26
N PHE A 142 13.81 1.51 6.40
CA PHE A 142 13.88 0.08 6.66
C PHE A 142 14.93 -0.23 7.73
N LYS A 143 14.58 -1.14 8.65
CA LYS A 143 15.47 -1.65 9.70
C LYS A 143 15.93 -3.07 9.36
#